data_AF-A0A9D8CNA6-F1
#
_entry.id   AF-A0A9D8CNA6-F1
#
_cell.length_a   1.000
_cell.length_b   1.000
_cell.length_c   1.000
_cell.angle_alpha   90.00
_cell.angle_beta   90.00
_cell.angle_gamma   90.00
#
_symmetry.space_group_name_H-M   'P 1'
#
loop_
_entity.id
_entity.type
_entity.pdbx_description
1 polymer ?
#
loop_
_entity_poly.entity_id
_entity_poly.type
_entity_poly.pdbx_seq_one_letter_code
_entity_poly.pdbx_strand_id
1 'polypeptide(L)'
;MDAVHAYHLAVTLLERGFGREALDIAAKNRELFPQERRFRSLLGTIYYRMEKFQRSAACFAEALALGGPLHEACVGLARSMLGQGDEGMAAQWCFRALQLAPWDAAAQRLSVRLLLKWQANAIPLRERGTAVVTGAARGIGRATVERLVALGFQCLAIDLDADALQDLVNLPTVPTGAIQTAVADVSDRQAVRTALAAVSTVDVLVSNAGIYREARILDVTERDLLCALKVNLFGALVMMQECIPKMVRGSIIIVVGSSGAGFAHFEGEMMPYLSSKAALAGLWGGTVRELQSLGIMSHMVRPGLIDTRMQRVDRARKLATEYPPDLKMTMPSDVANAVAALALRHDALPFVTGLTVDIA
;
A
#
# COMPACT_ATOMS: atom_id res chain seq x y z
N MET A 1 -8.94 6.65 42.47
CA MET A 1 -8.93 6.13 41.10
C MET A 1 -7.52 6.30 40.58
N ASP A 2 -6.86 5.22 40.16
CA ASP A 2 -5.51 5.32 39.59
C ASP A 2 -5.55 5.91 38.17
N ALA A 3 -4.37 6.17 37.60
CA ALA A 3 -4.22 6.75 36.27
C ALA A 3 -4.87 5.90 35.16
N VAL A 4 -4.85 4.57 35.28
CA VAL A 4 -5.39 3.65 34.27
C VAL A 4 -6.92 3.74 34.25
N HIS A 5 -7.55 3.65 35.41
CA HIS A 5 -9.01 3.76 35.53
C HIS A 5 -9.52 5.14 35.10
N ALA A 6 -8.82 6.22 35.48
CA ALA A 6 -9.18 7.57 35.06
C ALA A 6 -9.06 7.76 33.54
N TYR A 7 -8.04 7.18 32.92
CA TYR A 7 -7.89 7.18 31.46
C TYR A 7 -9.02 6.43 30.76
N HIS A 8 -9.32 5.18 31.17
CA HIS A 8 -10.39 4.39 30.55
C HIS A 8 -11.77 5.03 30.72
N LEU A 9 -12.04 5.66 31.87
CA LEU A 9 -13.27 6.42 32.08
C LEU A 9 -13.39 7.59 31.10
N ALA A 10 -12.31 8.38 30.94
CA ALA A 10 -12.31 9.52 30.03
C ALA A 10 -12.46 9.09 28.55
N VAL A 11 -11.81 8.00 28.13
CA VAL A 11 -11.99 7.41 26.79
C VAL A 11 -13.45 6.97 26.57
N THR A 12 -14.03 6.25 27.53
CA THR A 12 -15.40 5.76 27.44
C THR A 12 -16.41 6.92 27.33
N LEU A 13 -16.20 7.99 28.10
CA LEU A 13 -17.03 9.19 28.02
C LEU A 13 -16.90 9.87 26.65
N LEU A 14 -15.69 9.98 26.12
CA LEU A 14 -15.44 10.55 24.80
C LEU A 14 -16.10 9.73 23.67
N GLU A 15 -16.07 8.39 23.76
CA GLU A 15 -16.72 7.50 22.80
C GLU A 15 -18.24 7.57 22.85
N ARG A 16 -18.80 7.82 24.04
CA ARG A 16 -20.26 8.00 24.26
C ARG A 16 -20.78 9.41 24.00
N GLY A 17 -19.92 10.34 23.54
CA GLY A 17 -20.31 11.71 23.20
C GLY A 17 -20.23 12.72 24.35
N PHE A 18 -19.78 12.33 25.54
CA PHE A 18 -19.58 13.20 26.70
C PHE A 18 -18.21 13.91 26.65
N GLY A 19 -18.02 14.73 25.62
CA GLY A 19 -16.73 15.34 25.30
C GLY A 19 -16.22 16.32 26.36
N ARG A 20 -17.11 17.02 27.07
CA ARG A 20 -16.74 18.01 28.10
C ARG A 20 -16.26 17.31 29.37
N GLU A 21 -16.98 16.29 29.79
CA GLU A 21 -16.64 15.45 30.95
C GLU A 21 -15.34 14.70 30.72
N ALA A 22 -15.14 14.16 29.51
CA ALA A 22 -13.88 13.56 29.10
C ALA A 22 -12.71 14.57 29.15
N LEU A 23 -12.94 15.81 28.70
CA LEU A 23 -11.94 16.88 28.76
C LEU A 23 -11.57 17.24 30.19
N ASP A 24 -12.56 17.40 31.08
CA ASP A 24 -12.33 17.76 32.47
C ASP A 24 -11.54 16.67 33.21
N ILE A 25 -11.89 15.40 32.98
CA ILE A 25 -11.16 14.26 33.57
C ILE A 25 -9.73 14.17 33.01
N ALA A 26 -9.55 14.26 31.69
CA ALA A 26 -8.22 14.20 31.09
C ALA A 26 -7.34 15.41 31.50
N ALA A 27 -7.96 16.60 31.55
CA ALA A 27 -7.56 17.85 32.20
C ALA A 27 -6.83 17.63 33.53
N LYS A 28 -7.65 17.27 34.51
CA LYS A 28 -7.25 17.06 35.90
C LYS A 28 -6.18 15.97 36.04
N ASN A 29 -6.31 14.87 35.30
CA ASN A 29 -5.39 13.75 35.45
C ASN A 29 -4.05 13.95 34.74
N ARG A 30 -3.95 14.83 33.73
CA ARG A 30 -2.65 15.29 33.20
C ARG A 30 -1.80 15.97 34.27
N GLU A 31 -2.42 16.76 35.15
CA GLU A 31 -1.74 17.45 36.24
C GLU A 31 -1.34 16.49 37.37
N LEU A 32 -2.24 15.58 37.74
CA LEU A 32 -2.00 14.58 38.78
C LEU A 32 -0.94 13.55 38.38
N PHE A 33 -0.85 13.22 37.09
CA PHE A 33 0.07 12.22 36.55
C PHE A 33 0.95 12.83 35.44
N PRO A 34 1.92 13.69 35.79
CA PRO A 34 2.67 14.48 34.80
C PRO A 34 3.52 13.62 33.86
N GLN A 35 3.92 12.41 34.25
CA GLN A 35 4.68 11.48 33.42
C GLN A 35 3.79 10.54 32.57
N GLU A 36 2.47 10.56 32.78
CA GLU A 36 1.55 9.70 32.04
C GLU A 36 1.21 10.34 30.69
N ARG A 37 1.83 9.82 29.63
CA ARG A 37 1.64 10.31 28.25
C ARG A 37 0.23 10.08 27.71
N ARG A 38 -0.50 9.06 28.19
CA ARG A 38 -1.84 8.72 27.69
C ARG A 38 -2.85 9.86 27.85
N PHE A 39 -2.80 10.61 28.95
CA PHE A 39 -3.67 11.78 29.12
C PHE A 39 -3.39 12.89 28.12
N ARG A 40 -2.14 13.06 27.66
CA ARG A 40 -1.78 14.03 26.62
C ARG A 40 -2.30 13.59 25.25
N SER A 41 -2.12 12.32 24.88
CA SER A 41 -2.70 11.78 23.65
C SER A 41 -4.23 11.88 23.63
N LEU A 42 -4.88 11.64 24.77
CA LEU A 42 -6.33 11.78 24.91
C LEU A 42 -6.78 13.24 24.77
N LEU A 43 -6.11 14.18 25.44
CA LEU A 43 -6.37 15.61 25.28
C LEU A 43 -6.17 16.07 23.84
N GLY A 44 -5.12 15.59 23.18
CA GLY A 44 -4.91 15.82 21.75
C GLY A 44 -6.11 15.36 20.92
N THR A 45 -6.58 14.13 21.15
CA THR A 45 -7.75 13.58 20.46
C THR A 45 -9.03 14.40 20.70
N ILE A 46 -9.25 14.85 21.94
CA ILE A 46 -10.40 15.70 22.29
C ILE A 46 -10.31 17.04 21.57
N TYR A 47 -9.16 17.72 21.64
CA TYR A 47 -8.97 19.01 20.97
C TYR A 47 -9.07 18.90 19.44
N TYR A 48 -8.63 17.78 18.85
CA TYR A 48 -8.82 17.51 17.42
C TYR A 48 -10.30 17.46 17.04
N ARG A 49 -11.13 16.73 17.81
CA ARG A 49 -12.59 16.66 17.57
C ARG A 49 -13.29 18.01 17.75
N MET A 50 -12.71 18.90 18.54
CA MET A 50 -13.17 20.29 18.72
C MET A 50 -12.59 21.26 17.67
N GLU A 51 -11.88 20.75 16.65
CA GLU A 51 -11.20 21.54 15.60
C GLU A 51 -10.14 22.53 16.15
N LYS A 52 -9.66 22.32 17.38
CA LYS A 52 -8.59 23.11 18.00
C LYS A 52 -7.22 22.53 17.64
N PHE A 53 -6.90 22.53 16.35
CA PHE A 53 -5.77 21.78 15.80
C PHE A 53 -4.40 22.14 16.39
N GLN A 54 -4.14 23.43 16.67
CA GLN A 54 -2.90 23.86 17.34
C GLN A 54 -2.75 23.26 18.74
N ARG A 55 -3.83 23.30 19.55
CA ARG A 55 -3.82 22.71 20.90
C ARG A 55 -3.70 21.19 20.86
N SER A 56 -4.37 20.58 19.88
CA SER A 56 -4.27 19.15 19.60
C SER A 56 -2.82 18.74 19.31
N ALA A 57 -2.17 19.45 18.38
CA ALA A 57 -0.78 19.22 18.01
C ALA A 57 0.18 19.35 19.21
N ALA A 58 0.01 20.41 20.02
CA ALA A 58 0.82 20.61 21.23
C ALA A 58 0.72 19.41 22.20
N CYS A 59 -0.51 18.91 22.44
CA CYS A 59 -0.70 17.77 23.33
C CYS A 59 -0.01 16.50 22.83
N PHE A 60 -0.10 16.19 21.52
CA PHE A 60 0.60 15.04 20.96
C PHE A 60 2.13 15.20 20.97
N ALA A 61 2.65 16.40 20.72
CA ALA A 61 4.08 16.69 20.82
C ALA A 61 4.60 16.50 22.26
N GLU A 62 3.86 16.97 23.26
CA GLU A 62 4.20 16.71 24.67
C GLU A 62 4.17 15.22 25.01
N ALA A 63 3.21 14.45 24.49
CA ALA A 63 3.13 13.01 24.71
C ALA A 63 4.38 12.28 24.19
N LEU A 64 4.90 12.70 23.03
CA LEU A 64 6.12 12.17 22.43
C LEU A 64 7.39 12.56 23.21
N ALA A 65 7.43 13.76 23.79
CA ALA A 65 8.56 14.23 24.58
C ALA A 65 8.78 13.42 25.88
N LEU A 66 7.73 12.82 26.44
CA LEU A 66 7.80 12.11 27.73
C LEU A 66 8.24 10.66 27.65
N GLY A 67 8.07 9.99 26.51
CA GLY A 67 8.25 8.54 26.45
C GLY A 67 8.73 8.02 25.10
N GLY A 68 9.29 8.90 24.26
CA GLY A 68 9.74 8.56 22.92
C GLY A 68 8.60 8.31 21.94
N PRO A 69 8.92 7.76 20.75
CA PRO A 69 7.97 7.64 19.67
C PRO A 69 6.80 6.69 19.99
N LEU A 70 5.58 7.23 20.00
CA LEU A 70 4.32 6.50 20.14
C LEU A 70 3.51 6.67 18.85
N HIS A 71 3.20 5.56 18.17
CA HIS A 71 2.55 5.63 16.85
C HIS A 71 1.22 6.40 16.87
N GLU A 72 0.35 6.15 17.86
CA GLU A 72 -0.92 6.88 18.04
C GLU A 72 -0.73 8.40 18.14
N ALA A 73 0.30 8.85 18.86
CA ALA A 73 0.61 10.27 19.00
C ALA A 73 1.16 10.85 17.69
N CYS A 74 1.95 10.09 16.93
CA CYS A 74 2.38 10.48 15.59
C CYS A 74 1.18 10.63 14.63
N VAL A 75 0.21 9.71 14.65
CA VAL A 75 -1.03 9.82 13.84
C VAL A 75 -1.84 11.04 14.25
N GLY A 76 -2.01 11.26 15.56
CA GLY A 76 -2.74 12.42 16.09
C GLY A 76 -2.10 13.75 15.69
N LEU A 77 -0.77 13.83 15.76
CA LEU A 77 -0.01 14.99 15.34
C LEU A 77 -0.13 15.22 13.83
N ALA A 78 -0.01 14.15 13.03
CA ALA A 78 -0.19 14.20 11.58
C ALA A 78 -1.56 14.77 11.18
N ARG A 79 -2.63 14.26 11.79
CA ARG A 79 -4.00 14.77 11.57
C ARG A 79 -4.14 16.24 11.98
N SER A 80 -3.53 16.62 13.09
CA SER A 80 -3.59 17.99 13.60
C SER A 80 -2.83 18.97 12.71
N MET A 81 -1.69 18.57 12.14
CA MET A 81 -0.96 19.38 11.15
C MET A 81 -1.76 19.52 9.86
N LEU A 82 -2.38 18.43 9.40
CA LEU A 82 -3.25 18.49 8.22
C LEU A 82 -4.45 19.42 8.42
N GLY A 83 -5.06 19.41 9.61
CA GLY A 83 -6.13 20.35 9.97
C GLY A 83 -5.69 21.82 10.02
N GLN A 84 -4.40 22.09 10.24
CA GLN A 84 -3.80 23.42 10.16
C GLN A 84 -3.42 23.83 8.72
N GLY A 85 -3.55 22.92 7.75
CA GLY A 85 -3.09 23.13 6.37
C GLY A 85 -1.59 22.86 6.15
N ASP A 86 -0.85 22.39 7.16
CA ASP A 86 0.56 22.02 7.03
C ASP A 86 0.68 20.57 6.56
N GLU A 87 0.54 20.38 5.25
CA GLU A 87 0.56 19.05 4.63
C GLU A 87 1.94 18.39 4.73
N GLY A 88 3.03 19.17 4.66
CA GLY A 88 4.39 18.66 4.73
C GLY A 88 4.69 18.03 6.09
N MET A 89 4.37 18.76 7.17
CA MET A 89 4.53 18.27 8.53
C MET A 89 3.54 17.12 8.83
N ALA A 90 2.30 17.20 8.31
CA ALA A 90 1.34 16.11 8.42
C ALA A 90 1.89 14.80 7.86
N ALA A 91 2.51 14.87 6.69
CA ALA A 91 3.08 13.71 6.04
C ALA A 91 4.27 13.15 6.81
N GLN A 92 5.22 14.00 7.24
CA GLN A 92 6.35 13.56 8.07
C GLN A 92 5.90 12.78 9.32
N TRP A 93 4.90 13.27 10.05
CA TRP A 93 4.36 12.58 11.22
C TRP A 93 3.56 11.32 10.88
N CYS A 94 2.80 11.35 9.78
CA CYS A 94 2.09 10.17 9.27
C CYS A 94 3.08 9.04 8.96
N PHE A 95 4.21 9.35 8.34
CA PHE A 95 5.23 8.36 8.02
C PHE A 95 5.99 7.89 9.24
N ARG A 96 6.27 8.78 10.19
CA ARG A 96 6.82 8.35 11.48
C ARG A 96 5.90 7.38 12.20
N ALA A 97 4.58 7.58 12.13
CA ALA A 97 3.61 6.61 12.65
C ALA A 97 3.72 5.26 11.94
N LEU A 98 3.80 5.26 10.60
CA LEU A 98 3.92 4.04 9.79
C LEU A 98 5.26 3.31 9.99
N GLN A 99 6.35 4.00 10.29
CA GLN A 99 7.63 3.36 10.64
C GLN A 99 7.57 2.62 11.98
N LEU A 100 6.73 3.08 12.91
CA LEU A 100 6.53 2.51 14.23
C LEU A 100 5.48 1.39 14.23
N ALA A 101 4.38 1.61 13.51
CA ALA A 101 3.26 0.69 13.38
C ALA A 101 2.75 0.69 11.92
N PRO A 102 3.38 -0.08 11.02
CA PRO A 102 2.96 -0.18 9.61
C PRO A 102 1.52 -0.67 9.44
N TRP A 103 0.97 -1.38 10.42
CA TRP A 103 -0.40 -1.88 10.41
C TRP A 103 -1.45 -0.87 10.89
N ASP A 104 -1.05 0.33 11.33
CA ASP A 104 -1.99 1.34 11.83
C ASP A 104 -2.89 1.85 10.69
N ALA A 105 -4.17 1.49 10.75
CA ALA A 105 -5.14 1.82 9.71
C ALA A 105 -5.38 3.34 9.58
N ALA A 106 -5.26 4.10 10.67
CA ALA A 106 -5.45 5.55 10.64
C ALA A 106 -4.28 6.24 9.91
N ALA A 107 -3.06 5.77 10.15
CA ALA A 107 -1.85 6.22 9.48
C ALA A 107 -1.87 5.83 7.99
N GLN A 108 -2.25 4.59 7.65
CA GLN A 108 -2.35 4.16 6.24
C GLN A 108 -3.41 4.95 5.47
N ARG A 109 -4.59 5.21 6.05
CA ARG A 109 -5.62 6.06 5.42
C ARG A 109 -5.13 7.49 5.21
N LEU A 110 -4.39 8.03 6.18
CA LEU A 110 -3.86 9.38 6.10
C LEU A 110 -2.76 9.49 5.02
N SER A 111 -1.86 8.50 4.91
CA SER A 111 -0.81 8.49 3.90
C SER A 111 -1.39 8.46 2.49
N VAL A 112 -2.43 7.64 2.25
CA VAL A 112 -3.16 7.61 0.97
C VAL A 112 -3.79 8.96 0.65
N ARG A 113 -4.47 9.59 1.61
CA ARG A 113 -5.08 10.92 1.41
C ARG A 113 -4.03 11.97 1.04
N LEU A 114 -2.87 11.94 1.67
CA LEU A 114 -1.77 12.85 1.37
C LEU A 114 -1.17 12.58 -0.02
N LEU A 115 -0.94 11.31 -0.37
CA LEU A 115 -0.45 10.91 -1.70
C LEU A 115 -1.38 11.35 -2.83
N LEU A 116 -2.70 11.16 -2.66
CA LEU A 116 -3.69 11.55 -3.67
C LEU A 116 -3.74 13.07 -3.86
N LYS A 117 -3.65 13.86 -2.78
CA LYS A 117 -3.58 15.32 -2.88
C LYS A 117 -2.34 15.80 -3.63
N TRP A 118 -1.23 15.07 -3.51
CA TRP A 118 0.06 15.48 -4.07
C TRP A 118 0.32 15.01 -5.51
N GLN A 119 -0.55 14.17 -6.07
CA GLN A 119 -0.47 13.80 -7.49
C GLN A 119 -0.52 15.00 -8.45
N ALA A 120 -1.15 16.11 -8.08
CA ALA A 120 -1.28 17.29 -8.94
C ALA A 120 0.05 18.00 -9.23
N ASN A 121 1.09 17.82 -8.39
CA ASN A 121 2.39 18.49 -8.51
C ASN A 121 3.57 17.50 -8.57
N ALA A 122 3.31 16.21 -8.72
CA ALA A 122 4.35 15.19 -8.71
C ALA A 122 5.08 15.12 -10.07
N ILE A 123 6.41 15.08 -10.02
CA ILE A 123 7.30 14.99 -11.19
C ILE A 123 7.86 13.55 -11.24
N PRO A 124 8.04 12.93 -12.42
CA PRO A 124 8.71 11.63 -12.54
C PRO A 124 10.06 11.58 -11.80
N LEU A 125 10.44 10.40 -11.29
CA LEU A 125 11.68 10.17 -10.52
C LEU A 125 12.94 10.75 -11.21
N ARG A 126 12.93 10.69 -12.55
CA ARG A 126 13.88 11.26 -13.51
C ARG A 126 13.12 11.57 -14.81
N GLU A 127 13.64 12.45 -15.66
CA GLU A 127 13.16 12.54 -17.05
C GLU A 127 13.23 11.15 -17.70
N ARG A 128 12.07 10.56 -18.03
CA ARG A 128 11.92 9.24 -18.67
C ARG A 128 12.45 8.04 -17.84
N GLY A 129 12.07 7.92 -16.57
CA GLY A 129 12.41 6.74 -15.76
C GLY A 129 11.89 5.40 -16.34
N THR A 130 12.56 4.30 -16.01
CA THR A 130 12.20 2.94 -16.47
C THR A 130 11.35 2.21 -15.43
N ALA A 131 10.17 1.76 -15.83
CA ALA A 131 9.28 0.92 -15.02
C ALA A 131 9.20 -0.51 -15.56
N VAL A 132 9.39 -1.51 -14.71
CA VAL A 132 9.16 -2.92 -15.05
C VAL A 132 7.84 -3.36 -14.42
N VAL A 133 6.90 -3.87 -15.21
CA VAL A 133 5.58 -4.30 -14.73
C VAL A 133 5.36 -5.75 -15.13
N THR A 134 5.03 -6.61 -14.16
CA THR A 134 4.73 -8.04 -14.42
C THR A 134 3.23 -8.33 -14.39
N GLY A 135 2.78 -9.35 -15.12
CA GLY A 135 1.35 -9.60 -15.31
C GLY A 135 0.69 -8.49 -16.13
N ALA A 136 1.44 -7.92 -17.08
CA ALA A 136 1.11 -6.68 -17.78
C ALA A 136 0.12 -6.84 -18.95
N ALA A 137 -0.21 -8.06 -19.37
CA ALA A 137 -1.06 -8.27 -20.54
C ALA A 137 -2.51 -7.81 -20.32
N ARG A 138 -3.00 -7.81 -19.08
CA ARG A 138 -4.43 -7.58 -18.78
C ARG A 138 -4.66 -7.01 -17.37
N GLY A 139 -5.90 -6.56 -17.13
CA GLY A 139 -6.37 -6.15 -15.81
C GLY A 139 -5.50 -5.06 -15.18
N ILE A 140 -5.11 -5.25 -13.92
CA ILE A 140 -4.35 -4.27 -13.13
C ILE A 140 -2.99 -3.96 -13.77
N GLY A 141 -2.26 -4.99 -14.23
CA GLY A 141 -0.92 -4.80 -14.81
C GLY A 141 -0.98 -3.98 -16.09
N ARG A 142 -1.93 -4.27 -16.99
CA ARG A 142 -2.15 -3.49 -18.21
C ARG A 142 -2.48 -2.03 -17.90
N ALA A 143 -3.48 -1.80 -17.04
CA ALA A 143 -3.86 -0.44 -16.63
C ALA A 143 -2.69 0.31 -15.97
N THR A 144 -1.83 -0.41 -15.25
CA THR A 144 -0.62 0.16 -14.63
C THR A 144 0.38 0.61 -15.69
N VAL A 145 0.67 -0.21 -16.70
CA VAL A 145 1.56 0.18 -17.81
C VAL A 145 1.01 1.41 -18.53
N GLU A 146 -0.28 1.39 -18.91
CA GLU A 146 -0.93 2.53 -19.58
C GLU A 146 -0.79 3.81 -18.74
N ARG A 147 -1.01 3.73 -17.42
CA ARG A 147 -0.92 4.88 -16.52
C ARG A 147 0.52 5.38 -16.34
N LEU A 148 1.50 4.49 -16.20
CA LEU A 148 2.91 4.88 -16.05
C LEU A 148 3.47 5.48 -17.34
N VAL A 149 3.11 4.94 -18.51
CA VAL A 149 3.44 5.55 -19.81
C VAL A 149 2.85 6.95 -19.93
N ALA A 150 1.60 7.15 -19.53
CA ALA A 150 0.96 8.46 -19.51
C ALA A 150 1.66 9.47 -18.57
N LEU A 151 2.43 8.99 -17.59
CA LEU A 151 3.28 9.80 -16.71
C LEU A 151 4.71 9.95 -17.22
N GLY A 152 5.02 9.43 -18.41
CA GLY A 152 6.32 9.57 -19.08
C GLY A 152 7.34 8.47 -18.77
N PHE A 153 6.96 7.39 -18.10
CA PHE A 153 7.85 6.25 -17.89
C PHE A 153 8.05 5.46 -19.20
N GLN A 154 9.26 4.94 -19.40
CA GLN A 154 9.51 3.85 -20.35
C GLN A 154 9.20 2.53 -19.63
N CYS A 155 8.32 1.72 -20.18
CA CYS A 155 7.86 0.51 -19.51
C CYS A 155 8.41 -0.76 -20.16
N LEU A 156 8.92 -1.70 -19.36
CA LEU A 156 9.04 -3.11 -19.75
C LEU A 156 7.82 -3.87 -19.20
N ALA A 157 6.96 -4.31 -20.11
CA ALA A 157 5.78 -5.11 -19.81
C ALA A 157 6.10 -6.61 -19.94
N ILE A 158 5.99 -7.35 -18.84
CA ILE A 158 6.27 -8.79 -18.78
C ILE A 158 4.99 -9.57 -18.52
N ASP A 159 4.71 -10.55 -19.38
CA ASP A 159 3.59 -11.49 -19.23
C ASP A 159 3.88 -12.79 -20.01
N LEU A 160 2.97 -13.76 -19.97
CA LEU A 160 3.01 -14.96 -20.81
C LEU A 160 2.24 -14.77 -22.12
N ASP A 161 1.30 -13.83 -22.15
CA ASP A 161 0.40 -13.59 -23.28
C ASP A 161 1.00 -12.58 -24.28
N ALA A 162 1.70 -13.10 -25.29
CA ALA A 162 2.42 -12.29 -26.28
C ALA A 162 1.50 -11.38 -27.10
N ASP A 163 0.33 -11.88 -27.51
CA ASP A 163 -0.62 -11.13 -28.34
C ASP A 163 -1.21 -9.95 -27.55
N ALA A 164 -1.62 -10.19 -26.30
CA ALA A 164 -2.15 -9.14 -25.44
C ALA A 164 -1.08 -8.08 -25.07
N LEU A 165 0.19 -8.47 -24.96
CA LEU A 165 1.30 -7.53 -24.82
C LEU A 165 1.46 -6.68 -26.08
N GLN A 166 1.35 -7.27 -27.27
CA GLN A 166 1.45 -6.53 -28.53
C GLN A 166 0.28 -5.56 -28.71
N ASP A 167 -0.94 -5.96 -28.34
CA ASP A 167 -2.12 -5.08 -28.33
C ASP A 167 -1.91 -3.85 -27.43
N LEU A 168 -1.25 -4.02 -26.29
CA LEU A 168 -0.91 -2.92 -25.37
C LEU A 168 0.09 -1.94 -26.01
N VAL A 169 1.11 -2.43 -26.73
CA VAL A 169 2.06 -1.56 -27.46
C VAL A 169 1.38 -0.78 -28.57
N ASN A 170 0.38 -1.38 -29.23
CA ASN A 170 -0.30 -0.81 -30.40
C ASN A 170 -1.42 0.19 -30.04
N LEU A 171 -1.63 0.50 -28.75
CA LEU A 171 -2.63 1.47 -28.34
C LEU A 171 -2.29 2.87 -28.89
N PRO A 172 -3.24 3.58 -29.53
CA PRO A 172 -2.98 4.92 -30.10
C PRO A 172 -2.54 5.96 -29.07
N THR A 173 -2.85 5.75 -27.79
CA THR A 173 -2.49 6.62 -26.67
C THR A 173 -1.07 6.39 -26.17
N VAL A 174 -0.39 5.33 -26.61
CA VAL A 174 0.97 4.99 -26.21
C VAL A 174 1.95 5.61 -27.20
N PRO A 175 2.88 6.47 -26.74
CA PRO A 175 3.94 7.00 -27.61
C PRO A 175 4.82 5.86 -28.14
N THR A 176 5.24 5.96 -29.41
CA THR A 176 6.12 4.99 -30.04
C THR A 176 7.38 4.76 -29.20
N GLY A 177 7.67 3.48 -28.90
CA GLY A 177 8.84 3.08 -28.13
C GLY A 177 8.69 3.21 -26.61
N ALA A 178 7.57 3.73 -26.09
CA ALA A 178 7.36 3.86 -24.64
C ALA A 178 7.15 2.53 -23.92
N ILE A 179 6.83 1.45 -24.65
CA ILE A 179 6.64 0.11 -24.09
C ILE A 179 7.54 -0.87 -24.84
N GLN A 180 8.36 -1.59 -24.09
CA GLN A 180 9.01 -2.83 -24.50
C GLN A 180 8.26 -4.01 -23.88
N THR A 181 8.24 -5.14 -24.57
CA THR A 181 7.52 -6.34 -24.11
C THR A 181 8.47 -7.52 -23.98
N ALA A 182 8.27 -8.35 -22.96
CA ALA A 182 8.96 -9.62 -22.84
C ALA A 182 7.99 -10.73 -22.43
N VAL A 183 8.06 -11.85 -23.16
CA VAL A 183 7.30 -13.06 -22.83
C VAL A 183 8.12 -13.89 -21.86
N ALA A 184 7.74 -13.93 -20.59
CA ALA A 184 8.47 -14.67 -19.56
C ALA A 184 7.58 -15.11 -18.40
N ASP A 185 7.80 -16.34 -17.94
CA ASP A 185 7.29 -16.81 -16.65
C ASP A 185 8.15 -16.20 -15.54
N VAL A 186 7.54 -15.37 -14.69
CA VAL A 186 8.23 -14.73 -13.56
C VAL A 186 8.81 -15.73 -12.55
N SER A 187 8.31 -16.97 -12.54
CA SER A 187 8.82 -18.06 -11.70
C SER A 187 10.02 -18.80 -12.30
N ASP A 188 10.39 -18.51 -13.55
CA ASP A 188 11.62 -18.97 -14.18
C ASP A 188 12.66 -17.84 -14.15
N ARG A 189 13.66 -18.00 -13.28
CA ARG A 189 14.74 -17.02 -13.13
C ARG A 189 15.52 -16.77 -14.41
N GLN A 190 15.73 -17.80 -15.24
CA GLN A 190 16.48 -17.63 -16.48
C GLN A 190 15.66 -16.85 -17.50
N ALA A 191 14.36 -17.10 -17.58
CA ALA A 191 13.45 -16.31 -18.42
C ALA A 191 13.41 -14.84 -17.98
N VAL A 192 13.34 -14.56 -16.66
CA VAL A 192 13.39 -13.21 -16.11
C VAL A 192 14.72 -12.51 -16.43
N ARG A 193 15.86 -13.20 -16.30
CA ARG A 193 17.17 -12.66 -16.66
C ARG A 193 17.23 -12.26 -18.13
N THR A 194 16.73 -13.12 -19.02
CA THR A 194 16.67 -12.82 -20.45
C THR A 194 15.77 -11.62 -20.72
N ALA A 195 14.60 -11.53 -20.09
CA ALA A 195 13.69 -10.39 -20.22
C ALA A 195 14.32 -9.07 -19.77
N LEU A 196 15.14 -9.08 -18.72
CA LEU A 196 15.80 -7.91 -18.15
C LEU A 196 17.17 -7.59 -18.79
N ALA A 197 17.63 -8.39 -19.76
CA ALA A 197 18.99 -8.27 -20.30
C ALA A 197 19.27 -6.89 -20.93
N ALA A 198 18.28 -6.33 -21.64
CA ALA A 198 18.37 -5.02 -22.28
C ALA A 198 18.06 -3.84 -21.35
N VAL A 199 17.55 -4.11 -20.13
CA VAL A 199 17.20 -3.06 -19.16
C VAL A 199 18.45 -2.68 -18.38
N SER A 200 18.95 -1.47 -18.58
CA SER A 200 20.14 -0.96 -17.88
C SER A 200 19.85 -0.54 -16.44
N THR A 201 18.77 0.23 -16.24
CA THR A 201 18.34 0.77 -14.95
C THR A 201 16.86 0.49 -14.73
N VAL A 202 16.49 0.19 -13.49
CA VAL A 202 15.11 0.04 -13.04
C VAL A 202 14.81 1.13 -12.00
N ASP A 203 13.93 2.07 -12.35
CA ASP A 203 13.48 3.11 -11.42
C ASP A 203 12.25 2.62 -10.65
N VAL A 204 11.36 1.87 -11.29
CA VAL A 204 10.16 1.30 -10.65
C VAL A 204 10.02 -0.18 -11.01
N LEU A 205 9.88 -1.05 -10.02
CA LEU A 205 9.41 -2.43 -10.21
C LEU A 205 7.99 -2.56 -9.67
N VAL A 206 7.03 -2.90 -10.53
CA VAL A 206 5.68 -3.29 -10.12
C VAL A 206 5.55 -4.82 -10.22
N SER A 207 5.70 -5.49 -9.07
CA SER A 207 5.49 -6.93 -8.96
C SER A 207 3.99 -7.21 -8.83
N ASN A 208 3.34 -7.45 -9.97
CA ASN A 208 1.90 -7.62 -10.08
C ASN A 208 1.46 -9.02 -10.54
N ALA A 209 2.32 -9.74 -11.26
CA ALA A 209 2.01 -11.08 -11.75
C ALA A 209 1.44 -11.98 -10.64
N GLY A 210 0.35 -12.67 -10.96
CA GLY A 210 -0.25 -13.63 -10.06
C GLY A 210 -1.30 -14.49 -10.74
N ILE A 211 -1.48 -15.67 -10.19
CA ILE A 211 -2.53 -16.62 -10.57
C ILE A 211 -3.49 -16.82 -9.42
N TYR A 212 -4.72 -17.14 -9.79
CA TYR A 212 -5.76 -17.53 -8.87
C TYR A 212 -6.01 -19.03 -9.01
N ARG A 213 -6.07 -19.72 -7.87
CA ARG A 213 -6.31 -21.17 -7.80
C ARG A 213 -7.44 -21.42 -6.82
N GLU A 214 -8.54 -21.94 -7.37
CA GLU A 214 -9.73 -22.34 -6.65
C GLU A 214 -9.58 -23.78 -6.16
N ALA A 215 -9.72 -24.00 -4.85
CA ALA A 215 -9.94 -25.32 -4.25
C ALA A 215 -10.54 -25.17 -2.85
N ARG A 216 -11.50 -26.05 -2.51
CA ARG A 216 -12.06 -26.16 -1.15
C ARG A 216 -11.08 -26.93 -0.26
N ILE A 217 -11.16 -26.74 1.05
CA ILE A 217 -10.21 -27.33 2.01
C ILE A 217 -9.99 -28.85 1.84
N LEU A 218 -11.03 -29.61 1.48
CA LEU A 218 -10.91 -31.08 1.28
C LEU A 218 -10.27 -31.46 -0.06
N ASP A 219 -10.28 -30.55 -1.04
CA ASP A 219 -9.84 -30.79 -2.41
C ASP A 219 -8.52 -30.07 -2.75
N VAL A 220 -8.05 -29.17 -1.88
CA VAL A 220 -6.75 -28.49 -2.05
C VAL A 220 -5.64 -29.54 -2.08
N THR A 221 -4.94 -29.62 -3.21
CA THR A 221 -3.74 -30.44 -3.30
C THR A 221 -2.49 -29.62 -2.98
N GLU A 222 -1.41 -30.30 -2.60
CA GLU A 222 -0.09 -29.67 -2.47
C GLU A 222 0.31 -28.95 -3.77
N ARG A 223 -0.02 -29.56 -4.93
CA ARG A 223 0.26 -28.99 -6.25
C ARG A 223 -0.44 -27.65 -6.46
N ASP A 224 -1.69 -27.49 -6.02
CA ASP A 224 -2.43 -26.23 -6.17
C ASP A 224 -1.79 -25.11 -5.35
N LEU A 225 -1.42 -25.43 -4.11
CA LEU A 225 -0.72 -24.49 -3.22
C LEU A 225 0.66 -24.12 -3.76
N LEU A 226 1.45 -25.11 -4.18
CA LEU A 226 2.77 -24.90 -4.78
C LEU A 226 2.67 -24.08 -6.07
N CYS A 227 1.65 -24.31 -6.90
CA CYS A 227 1.44 -23.53 -8.13
C CYS A 227 1.20 -22.05 -7.80
N ALA A 228 0.31 -21.75 -6.84
CA ALA A 228 0.04 -20.38 -6.41
C ALA A 228 1.27 -19.72 -5.79
N LEU A 229 2.00 -20.42 -4.91
CA LEU A 229 3.25 -19.92 -4.30
C LEU A 229 4.34 -19.67 -5.35
N LYS A 230 4.51 -20.59 -6.31
CA LYS A 230 5.54 -20.50 -7.35
C LYS A 230 5.42 -19.20 -8.14
N VAL A 231 4.21 -18.79 -8.53
CA VAL A 231 4.01 -17.54 -9.27
C VAL A 231 3.91 -16.34 -8.34
N ASN A 232 2.99 -16.37 -7.37
CA ASN A 232 2.60 -15.17 -6.61
C ASN A 232 3.67 -14.74 -5.59
N LEU A 233 4.44 -15.69 -5.05
CA LEU A 233 5.48 -15.44 -4.05
C LEU A 233 6.87 -15.53 -4.68
N PHE A 234 7.24 -16.68 -5.23
CA PHE A 234 8.59 -16.88 -5.76
C PHE A 234 8.84 -16.04 -7.01
N GLY A 235 7.83 -15.85 -7.87
CA GLY A 235 7.94 -14.95 -9.01
C GLY A 235 8.24 -13.51 -8.58
N ALA A 236 7.58 -13.01 -7.53
CA ALA A 236 7.88 -11.70 -6.97
C ALA A 236 9.31 -11.62 -6.40
N LEU A 237 9.75 -12.65 -5.68
CA LEU A 237 11.11 -12.75 -5.15
C LEU A 237 12.17 -12.72 -6.26
N VAL A 238 11.97 -13.50 -7.33
CA VAL A 238 12.87 -13.55 -8.49
C VAL A 238 12.95 -12.17 -9.13
N MET A 239 11.81 -11.53 -9.42
CA MET A 239 11.78 -10.18 -9.99
C MET A 239 12.51 -9.17 -9.10
N MET A 240 12.28 -9.19 -7.79
CA MET A 240 13.01 -8.31 -6.86
C MET A 240 14.52 -8.55 -6.95
N GLN A 241 14.97 -9.80 -6.85
CA GLN A 241 16.40 -10.14 -6.86
C GLN A 241 17.09 -9.80 -8.18
N GLU A 242 16.41 -9.93 -9.32
CA GLU A 242 17.00 -9.62 -10.63
C GLU A 242 16.90 -8.12 -10.99
N CYS A 243 15.93 -7.39 -10.42
CA CYS A 243 15.81 -5.94 -10.59
C CYS A 243 16.67 -5.12 -9.62
N ILE A 244 16.81 -5.51 -8.35
CA ILE A 244 17.54 -4.75 -7.31
C ILE A 244 18.96 -4.36 -7.76
N PRO A 245 19.77 -5.25 -8.39
CA PRO A 245 21.11 -4.88 -8.87
C PRO A 245 21.11 -3.77 -9.95
N LYS A 246 19.97 -3.54 -10.61
CA LYS A 246 19.75 -2.48 -11.61
C LYS A 246 19.04 -1.26 -11.03
N MET A 247 18.70 -1.27 -9.74
CA MET A 247 18.06 -0.16 -9.04
C MET A 247 19.11 0.74 -8.38
N VAL A 248 18.79 2.02 -8.27
CA VAL A 248 19.67 3.03 -7.68
C VAL A 248 18.97 3.74 -6.53
N ARG A 249 19.70 4.59 -5.80
CA ARG A 249 19.12 5.40 -4.73
C ARG A 249 17.92 6.20 -5.26
N GLY A 250 16.74 5.91 -4.73
CA GLY A 250 15.48 6.52 -5.10
C GLY A 250 14.56 5.67 -5.98
N SER A 251 15.01 4.49 -6.43
CA SER A 251 14.13 3.54 -7.09
C SER A 251 13.08 2.98 -6.12
N ILE A 252 11.98 2.45 -6.68
CA ILE A 252 10.78 2.05 -5.95
C ILE A 252 10.36 0.63 -6.35
N ILE A 253 10.09 -0.22 -5.37
CA ILE A 253 9.39 -1.50 -5.56
C ILE A 253 7.95 -1.34 -5.09
N ILE A 254 6.99 -1.78 -5.90
CA ILE A 254 5.57 -1.80 -5.58
C ILE A 254 5.07 -3.22 -5.75
N VAL A 255 4.56 -3.81 -4.67
CA VAL A 255 4.00 -5.16 -4.67
C VAL A 255 2.48 -5.09 -4.72
N VAL A 256 1.86 -5.74 -5.70
CA VAL A 256 0.40 -5.84 -5.78
C VAL A 256 -0.07 -7.10 -5.05
N GLY A 257 -0.61 -6.88 -3.86
CA GLY A 257 -1.11 -7.90 -2.95
C GLY A 257 -2.59 -8.24 -3.13
N SER A 258 -3.27 -8.45 -2.01
CA SER A 258 -4.72 -8.62 -1.89
C SER A 258 -5.14 -8.11 -0.52
N SER A 259 -6.21 -7.33 -0.44
CA SER A 259 -6.76 -6.86 0.85
C SER A 259 -7.42 -7.99 1.64
N GLY A 260 -7.84 -9.04 0.95
CA GLY A 260 -8.43 -10.23 1.53
C GLY A 260 -7.43 -11.21 2.15
N ALA A 261 -6.14 -11.10 1.83
CA ALA A 261 -5.14 -12.07 2.26
C ALA A 261 -4.85 -11.98 3.78
N GLY A 262 -4.99 -13.10 4.49
CA GLY A 262 -4.57 -13.26 5.88
C GLY A 262 -5.54 -12.72 6.95
N PHE A 263 -6.58 -11.97 6.59
CA PHE A 263 -7.47 -11.30 7.56
C PHE A 263 -8.97 -11.47 7.30
N ALA A 264 -9.37 -11.78 6.06
CA ALA A 264 -10.77 -11.95 5.72
C ALA A 264 -11.15 -13.44 5.74
N HIS A 265 -12.21 -13.74 6.48
CA HIS A 265 -12.82 -15.06 6.57
C HIS A 265 -13.80 -15.22 5.39
N PHE A 266 -13.27 -15.40 4.19
CA PHE A 266 -14.11 -15.68 3.02
C PHE A 266 -14.61 -17.12 3.09
N GLU A 267 -15.89 -17.32 2.80
CA GLU A 267 -16.39 -18.64 2.46
C GLU A 267 -15.82 -19.06 1.09
N GLY A 268 -15.42 -20.32 0.96
CA GLY A 268 -15.14 -20.93 -0.35
C GLY A 268 -13.67 -21.17 -0.73
N GLU A 269 -13.45 -21.20 -2.04
CA GLU A 269 -12.40 -21.93 -2.77
C GLU A 269 -11.05 -21.19 -2.86
N MET A 270 -10.80 -20.11 -2.12
CA MET A 270 -9.66 -19.22 -2.39
C MET A 270 -8.36 -19.55 -1.63
N MET A 271 -8.34 -20.68 -0.91
CA MET A 271 -7.30 -21.04 0.05
C MET A 271 -5.86 -20.95 -0.51
N PRO A 272 -5.52 -21.56 -1.67
CA PRO A 272 -4.17 -21.46 -2.23
C PRO A 272 -3.76 -20.03 -2.58
N TYR A 273 -4.69 -19.27 -3.17
CA TYR A 273 -4.46 -17.86 -3.54
C TYR A 273 -4.22 -16.98 -2.31
N LEU A 274 -5.12 -17.03 -1.32
CA LEU A 274 -5.02 -16.23 -0.10
C LEU A 274 -3.74 -16.55 0.67
N SER A 275 -3.37 -17.83 0.77
CA SER A 275 -2.12 -18.28 1.39
C SER A 275 -0.90 -17.68 0.69
N SER A 276 -0.89 -17.73 -0.65
CA SER A 276 0.20 -17.17 -1.44
C SER A 276 0.33 -15.64 -1.33
N LYS A 277 -0.80 -14.91 -1.28
CA LYS A 277 -0.81 -13.45 -1.12
C LYS A 277 -0.48 -13.01 0.31
N ALA A 278 -0.83 -13.81 1.32
CA ALA A 278 -0.40 -13.59 2.70
C ALA A 278 1.11 -13.80 2.84
N ALA A 279 1.66 -14.86 2.24
CA ALA A 279 3.10 -15.09 2.18
C ALA A 279 3.83 -13.97 1.44
N LEU A 280 3.26 -13.47 0.33
CA LEU A 280 3.79 -12.32 -0.41
C LEU A 280 3.85 -11.05 0.45
N ALA A 281 2.85 -10.80 1.31
CA ALA A 281 2.88 -9.68 2.25
C ALA A 281 4.04 -9.81 3.26
N GLY A 282 4.29 -11.03 3.76
CA GLY A 282 5.44 -11.33 4.61
C GLY A 282 6.78 -11.09 3.91
N LEU A 283 6.91 -11.57 2.67
CA LEU A 283 8.09 -11.32 1.82
C LEU A 283 8.32 -9.82 1.64
N TRP A 284 7.29 -9.07 1.23
CA TRP A 284 7.38 -7.61 1.08
C TRP A 284 7.80 -6.93 2.38
N GLY A 285 7.22 -7.31 3.52
CA GLY A 285 7.55 -6.73 4.83
C GLY A 285 9.05 -6.84 5.18
N GLY A 286 9.71 -7.93 4.79
CA GLY A 286 11.16 -8.09 4.94
C GLY A 286 11.97 -7.05 4.13
N THR A 287 11.49 -6.69 2.94
CA THR A 287 12.20 -5.75 2.05
C THR A 287 12.17 -4.30 2.53
N VAL A 288 11.16 -3.90 3.32
CA VAL A 288 10.91 -2.48 3.66
C VAL A 288 12.10 -1.83 4.36
N ARG A 289 12.69 -2.51 5.35
CA ARG A 289 13.85 -2.00 6.10
C ARG A 289 15.18 -2.37 5.46
N GLU A 290 15.28 -3.56 4.87
CA GLU A 290 16.51 -4.05 4.23
C GLU A 290 16.95 -3.10 3.10
N LEU A 291 16.01 -2.75 2.22
CA LEU A 291 16.28 -1.92 1.04
C LEU A 291 16.46 -0.43 1.36
N GLN A 292 16.06 0.00 2.56
CA GLN A 292 16.23 1.39 3.00
C GLN A 292 17.72 1.79 3.05
N SER A 293 18.60 0.85 3.42
CA SER A 293 20.06 1.06 3.42
C SER A 293 20.63 1.34 2.03
N LEU A 294 20.00 0.76 1.00
CA LEU A 294 20.31 0.98 -0.42
C LEU A 294 19.62 2.22 -0.99
N GLY A 295 18.78 2.89 -0.19
CA GLY A 295 17.97 4.02 -0.63
C GLY A 295 16.86 3.64 -1.60
N ILE A 296 16.45 2.37 -1.63
CA ILE A 296 15.33 1.86 -2.42
C ILE A 296 14.07 1.82 -1.54
N MET A 297 12.97 2.33 -2.06
CA MET A 297 11.67 2.32 -1.37
C MET A 297 10.87 1.07 -1.76
N SER A 298 10.07 0.55 -0.85
CA SER A 298 9.24 -0.64 -1.08
C SER A 298 7.84 -0.43 -0.52
N HIS A 299 6.82 -0.54 -1.35
CA HIS A 299 5.42 -0.28 -1.03
C HIS A 299 4.52 -1.44 -1.45
N MET A 300 3.32 -1.49 -0.89
CA MET A 300 2.31 -2.48 -1.23
C MET A 300 1.00 -1.80 -1.60
N VAL A 301 0.36 -2.29 -2.66
CA VAL A 301 -1.03 -1.98 -2.98
C VAL A 301 -1.84 -3.26 -2.80
N ARG A 302 -2.96 -3.19 -2.10
CA ARG A 302 -3.80 -4.33 -1.75
C ARG A 302 -5.21 -4.13 -2.34
N PRO A 303 -5.48 -4.70 -3.51
CA PRO A 303 -6.80 -4.62 -4.12
C PRO A 303 -7.80 -5.56 -3.45
N GLY A 304 -9.06 -5.14 -3.39
CA GLY A 304 -10.23 -5.93 -3.03
C GLY A 304 -10.86 -6.62 -4.25
N LEU A 305 -12.17 -6.43 -4.44
CA LEU A 305 -12.89 -6.96 -5.59
C LEU A 305 -12.69 -6.02 -6.79
N ILE A 306 -11.80 -6.43 -7.69
CA ILE A 306 -11.43 -5.66 -8.88
C ILE A 306 -11.97 -6.33 -10.12
N ASP A 307 -12.63 -5.55 -10.95
CA ASP A 307 -13.23 -6.02 -12.18
C ASP A 307 -12.18 -6.43 -13.24
N THR A 308 -11.71 -7.66 -13.12
CA THR A 308 -10.69 -8.27 -13.98
C THR A 308 -11.22 -9.58 -14.55
N ARG A 309 -10.65 -10.05 -15.67
CA ARG A 309 -10.98 -11.38 -16.23
C ARG A 309 -10.86 -12.50 -15.19
N MET A 310 -9.85 -12.43 -14.31
CA MET A 310 -9.63 -13.38 -13.22
C MET A 310 -10.88 -13.47 -12.32
N GLN A 311 -11.43 -12.34 -11.89
CA GLN A 311 -12.65 -12.30 -11.05
C GLN A 311 -13.94 -12.52 -11.84
N ARG A 312 -14.02 -12.09 -13.10
CA ARG A 312 -15.19 -12.33 -13.96
C ARG A 312 -15.39 -13.81 -14.26
N VAL A 313 -14.33 -14.59 -14.41
CA VAL A 313 -14.44 -16.05 -14.61
C VAL A 313 -14.95 -16.73 -13.34
N ASP A 314 -14.45 -16.34 -12.16
CA ASP A 314 -14.95 -16.83 -10.85
C ASP A 314 -16.43 -16.46 -10.66
N ARG A 315 -16.81 -15.19 -10.93
CA ARG A 315 -18.18 -14.70 -10.83
C ARG A 315 -19.13 -15.30 -11.88
N ALA A 316 -18.68 -15.57 -13.10
CA ALA A 316 -19.53 -16.23 -14.10
C ALA A 316 -19.84 -17.68 -13.69
N ARG A 317 -18.98 -18.29 -12.87
CA ARG A 317 -19.13 -19.64 -12.34
C ARG A 317 -20.01 -19.68 -11.08
N LYS A 318 -19.95 -18.65 -10.25
CA LYS A 318 -20.80 -18.45 -9.06
C LYS A 318 -21.98 -17.56 -9.43
N LEU A 319 -23.14 -18.16 -9.72
CA LEU A 319 -24.41 -17.46 -10.02
C LEU A 319 -24.65 -16.23 -9.12
N ALA A 320 -25.45 -15.28 -9.62
CA ALA A 320 -25.79 -13.95 -9.09
C ALA A 320 -26.35 -13.89 -7.64
N THR A 321 -26.24 -14.95 -6.84
CA THR A 321 -26.76 -15.11 -5.48
C THR A 321 -25.78 -14.72 -4.37
N GLU A 322 -24.46 -14.65 -4.62
CA GLU A 322 -23.48 -14.30 -3.57
C GLU A 322 -23.09 -12.82 -3.52
N TYR A 323 -23.32 -12.06 -4.59
CA TYR A 323 -22.96 -10.64 -4.66
C TYR A 323 -24.19 -9.77 -4.95
N PRO A 324 -24.40 -8.67 -4.20
CA PRO A 324 -25.49 -7.74 -4.49
C PRO A 324 -25.47 -7.29 -5.95
N PRO A 325 -26.62 -7.18 -6.63
CA PRO A 325 -26.70 -6.73 -8.01
C PRO A 325 -26.08 -5.33 -8.24
N ASP A 326 -26.03 -4.52 -7.19
CA ASP A 326 -25.52 -3.15 -7.14
C ASP A 326 -24.08 -3.03 -6.63
N LEU A 327 -23.37 -4.15 -6.41
CA LEU A 327 -21.97 -4.13 -6.02
C LEU A 327 -21.12 -3.47 -7.12
N LYS A 328 -20.70 -2.23 -6.86
CA LYS A 328 -19.73 -1.53 -7.70
C LYS A 328 -18.35 -2.14 -7.45
N MET A 329 -17.87 -2.92 -8.42
CA MET A 329 -16.49 -3.37 -8.42
C MET A 329 -15.56 -2.20 -8.71
N THR A 330 -14.41 -2.20 -8.05
CA THR A 330 -13.37 -1.22 -8.28
C THR A 330 -12.64 -1.56 -9.58
N MET A 331 -12.25 -0.55 -10.35
CA MET A 331 -11.71 -0.75 -11.68
C MET A 331 -10.20 -1.02 -11.60
N PRO A 332 -9.63 -1.78 -12.54
CA PRO A 332 -8.17 -1.93 -12.64
C PRO A 332 -7.42 -0.58 -12.70
N SER A 333 -8.05 0.46 -13.27
CA SER A 333 -7.53 1.82 -13.32
C SER A 333 -7.36 2.46 -11.94
N ASP A 334 -8.19 2.11 -10.96
CA ASP A 334 -8.09 2.68 -9.61
C ASP A 334 -6.85 2.13 -8.89
N VAL A 335 -6.57 0.84 -9.06
CA VAL A 335 -5.33 0.22 -8.59
C VAL A 335 -4.12 0.82 -9.32
N ALA A 336 -4.21 0.99 -10.65
CA ALA A 336 -3.15 1.61 -11.43
C ALA A 336 -2.86 3.05 -11.00
N ASN A 337 -3.88 3.83 -10.64
CA ASN A 337 -3.72 5.18 -10.10
C ASN A 337 -3.00 5.19 -8.75
N ALA A 338 -3.28 4.22 -7.88
CA ALA A 338 -2.56 4.06 -6.62
C ALA A 338 -1.09 3.67 -6.84
N VAL A 339 -0.83 2.71 -7.75
CA VAL A 339 0.54 2.34 -8.14
C VAL A 339 1.28 3.55 -8.70
N ALA A 340 0.65 4.30 -9.59
CA ALA A 340 1.21 5.51 -10.17
C ALA A 340 1.51 6.59 -9.12
N ALA A 341 0.63 6.79 -8.13
CA ALA A 341 0.90 7.70 -7.01
C ALA A 341 2.18 7.33 -6.24
N LEU A 342 2.38 6.03 -6.01
CA LEU A 342 3.55 5.51 -5.28
C LEU A 342 4.81 5.47 -6.15
N ALA A 343 4.66 5.38 -7.47
CA ALA A 343 5.77 5.35 -8.42
C ALA A 343 6.42 6.74 -8.63
N LEU A 344 5.70 7.81 -8.28
CA LEU A 344 6.22 9.18 -8.35
C LEU A 344 6.93 9.56 -7.07
N ARG A 345 8.00 10.38 -7.18
CA ARG A 345 8.61 11.02 -6.02
C ARG A 345 7.95 12.34 -5.71
N HIS A 346 7.97 12.67 -4.43
CA HIS A 346 7.68 13.99 -3.95
C HIS A 346 8.87 14.48 -3.14
N ASP A 347 9.35 15.70 -3.41
CA ASP A 347 10.54 16.26 -2.73
C ASP A 347 10.35 16.38 -1.22
N ALA A 348 9.10 16.56 -0.76
CA ALA A 348 8.79 16.55 0.67
C ALA A 348 9.00 15.16 1.31
N LEU A 349 9.01 14.08 0.51
CA LEU A 349 9.03 12.67 0.95
C LEU A 349 10.14 11.83 0.27
N PRO A 350 11.41 12.23 0.35
CA PRO A 350 12.43 11.65 -0.52
C PRO A 350 12.72 10.16 -0.25
N PHE A 351 12.36 9.61 0.92
CA PHE A 351 12.70 8.24 1.33
C PHE A 351 11.62 7.56 2.18
N VAL A 352 10.34 7.79 1.86
CA VAL A 352 9.25 7.09 2.52
C VAL A 352 9.14 5.67 1.94
N THR A 353 9.13 4.66 2.80
CA THR A 353 9.00 3.24 2.42
C THR A 353 8.03 2.54 3.37
N GLY A 354 7.45 1.41 2.96
CA GLY A 354 6.56 0.61 3.81
C GLY A 354 5.07 0.99 3.76
N LEU A 355 4.67 1.83 2.82
CA LEU A 355 3.25 2.19 2.65
C LEU A 355 2.42 1.01 2.15
N THR A 356 1.21 0.86 2.69
CA THR A 356 0.23 -0.12 2.24
C THR A 356 -1.06 0.60 1.87
N VAL A 357 -1.45 0.51 0.60
CA VAL A 357 -2.64 1.17 0.07
C VAL A 357 -3.73 0.15 -0.22
N ASP A 358 -4.80 0.17 0.57
CA ASP A 358 -5.99 -0.65 0.31
C ASP A 358 -6.89 0.03 -0.71
N ILE A 359 -7.28 -0.74 -1.73
CA ILE A 359 -8.22 -0.32 -2.77
C ILE A 359 -9.42 -1.26 -2.65
N ALA A 360 -10.48 -0.79 -1.97
CA ALA A 360 -11.68 -1.57 -1.68
C ALA A 360 -12.65 -1.60 -2.85
#